data_AF-A0A3S4BI86-F1
#
_entry.id   AF-A0A3S4BI86-F1
#
_cell.length_a   1.000
_cell.length_b   1.000
_cell.length_c   1.000
_cell.angle_alpha   90.00
_cell.angle_beta   90.00
_cell.angle_gamma   90.00
#
_symmetry.space_group_name_H-M   'P 1'
#
loop_
_entity.id
_entity.type
_entity.pdbx_description
1 polymer ?
#
loop_
_entity_poly.entity_id
_entity_poly.type
_entity_poly.pdbx_seq_one_letter_code
_entity_poly.pdbx_strand_id
1 'polypeptide(L)'
;MHGRRTNRRGLATRESMLAAALRSLASGDPGAASANRIAKECGATWGAVKYQFGDIDGFWAAVLHRTAERRGELPSNAVTDGPLRERVALIIDTLYAGLTSTHSRAIETLRRALPNNREELERNYPRTAAELSSWQRSWAHACQKAFAGLDVDPNRVNEVAAFIPGAMRGITSEKQLGTYSDLNEARRGLTNAIVCYLENSGIR
;
A
#
# COMPACT_ATOMS: atom_id res chain seq x y z
N MET A 1 -25.40 -27.30 -15.73
CA MET A 1 -24.67 -26.19 -16.38
C MET A 1 -25.03 -24.77 -15.86
N HIS A 2 -25.99 -24.57 -14.94
CA HIS A 2 -26.46 -23.24 -14.52
C HIS A 2 -25.64 -22.53 -13.40
N GLY A 3 -24.82 -23.24 -12.62
CA GLY A 3 -24.05 -22.65 -11.50
C GLY A 3 -22.78 -21.87 -11.89
N ARG A 4 -22.18 -22.16 -13.06
CA ARG A 4 -20.93 -21.53 -13.51
C ARG A 4 -21.11 -20.11 -14.05
N ARG A 5 -22.32 -19.78 -14.55
CA ARG A 5 -22.66 -18.46 -15.12
C ARG A 5 -23.03 -17.44 -14.05
N THR A 6 -23.73 -17.84 -12.99
CA THR A 6 -24.08 -17.00 -11.85
C THR A 6 -22.86 -16.59 -11.03
N ASN A 7 -21.92 -17.52 -10.79
CA ASN A 7 -20.66 -17.20 -10.10
C ASN A 7 -19.82 -16.17 -10.88
N ARG A 8 -19.73 -16.31 -12.22
CA ARG A 8 -19.00 -15.35 -13.08
C ARG A 8 -19.64 -13.96 -13.10
N ARG A 9 -20.98 -13.87 -13.11
CA ARG A 9 -21.70 -12.59 -13.03
C ARG A 9 -21.50 -11.92 -11.67
N GLY A 10 -21.61 -12.68 -10.57
CA GLY A 10 -21.35 -12.17 -9.22
C GLY A 10 -19.92 -11.64 -9.07
N LEU A 11 -18.93 -12.36 -9.59
CA LEU A 11 -17.53 -11.93 -9.61
C LEU A 11 -17.34 -10.66 -10.42
N ALA A 12 -17.89 -10.57 -11.64
CA ALA A 12 -17.80 -9.38 -12.48
C ALA A 12 -18.43 -8.13 -11.81
N THR A 13 -19.55 -8.30 -11.12
CA THR A 13 -20.19 -7.22 -10.35
C THR A 13 -19.32 -6.77 -9.18
N ARG A 14 -18.77 -7.72 -8.40
CA ARG A 14 -17.84 -7.43 -7.30
C ARG A 14 -16.62 -6.65 -7.79
N GLU A 15 -16.03 -7.10 -8.89
CA GLU A 15 -14.87 -6.47 -9.53
C GLU A 15 -15.17 -5.03 -10.00
N SER A 16 -16.35 -4.81 -10.58
CA SER A 16 -16.80 -3.48 -11.00
C SER A 16 -16.93 -2.52 -9.82
N MET A 17 -17.53 -2.98 -8.71
CA MET A 17 -17.68 -2.19 -7.48
C MET A 17 -16.32 -1.78 -6.90
N LEU A 18 -15.37 -2.71 -6.84
CA LEU A 18 -14.02 -2.39 -6.36
C LEU A 18 -13.27 -1.45 -7.31
N ALA A 19 -13.43 -1.61 -8.62
CA ALA A 19 -12.84 -0.70 -9.59
C ALA A 19 -13.41 0.73 -9.47
N ALA A 20 -14.71 0.87 -9.21
CA ALA A 20 -15.34 2.16 -8.95
C ALA A 20 -14.83 2.80 -7.66
N ALA A 21 -14.71 2.02 -6.58
CA ALA A 21 -14.12 2.50 -5.33
C ALA A 21 -12.71 3.06 -5.54
N LEU A 22 -11.84 2.34 -6.26
CA LEU A 22 -10.49 2.79 -6.54
C LEU A 22 -10.44 4.09 -7.34
N ARG A 23 -11.33 4.24 -8.34
CA ARG A 23 -11.42 5.49 -9.11
C ARG A 23 -11.89 6.66 -8.24
N SER A 24 -12.94 6.44 -7.44
CA SER A 24 -13.50 7.45 -6.55
C SER A 24 -12.47 7.90 -5.52
N LEU A 25 -11.84 6.96 -4.81
CA LEU A 25 -10.79 7.25 -3.82
C LEU A 25 -9.56 7.95 -4.43
N ALA A 26 -9.19 7.60 -5.66
CA ALA A 26 -8.05 8.21 -6.33
C ALA A 26 -8.26 9.67 -6.74
N SER A 27 -9.51 10.12 -6.92
CA SER A 27 -9.80 11.53 -7.21
C SER A 27 -9.29 12.41 -6.07
N GLY A 28 -9.47 11.96 -4.82
CA GLY A 28 -9.12 12.71 -3.62
C GLY A 28 -10.14 13.81 -3.28
N ASP A 29 -11.31 13.79 -3.93
CA ASP A 29 -12.37 14.76 -3.68
C ASP A 29 -12.91 14.64 -2.23
N PRO A 30 -13.46 15.73 -1.68
CA PRO A 30 -14.27 15.66 -0.47
C PRO A 30 -15.36 14.57 -0.61
N GLY A 31 -15.38 13.62 0.33
CA GLY A 31 -16.34 12.51 0.32
C GLY A 31 -16.02 11.39 -0.69
N ALA A 32 -14.82 11.34 -1.27
CA ALA A 32 -14.35 10.24 -2.12
C ALA A 32 -14.43 8.86 -1.42
N ALA A 33 -14.27 8.82 -0.09
CA ALA A 33 -14.44 7.62 0.73
C ALA A 33 -15.90 7.41 1.17
N SER A 34 -16.88 7.67 0.30
CA SER A 34 -18.30 7.44 0.58
C SER A 34 -18.80 6.19 -0.13
N ALA A 35 -19.07 5.14 0.65
CA ALA A 35 -19.57 3.88 0.11
C ALA A 35 -20.92 4.04 -0.63
N ASN A 36 -21.78 4.95 -0.16
CA ASN A 36 -23.05 5.28 -0.83
C ASN A 36 -22.83 5.96 -2.19
N ARG A 37 -21.90 6.91 -2.26
CA ARG A 37 -21.53 7.57 -3.52
C ARG A 37 -20.94 6.57 -4.50
N ILE A 38 -20.01 5.73 -4.05
CA ILE A 38 -19.37 4.68 -4.87
C ILE A 38 -20.42 3.69 -5.40
N ALA A 39 -21.38 3.27 -4.57
CA ALA A 39 -22.47 2.39 -5.00
C ALA A 39 -23.25 3.03 -6.16
N LYS A 40 -23.66 4.30 -6.00
CA LYS A 40 -24.37 5.05 -7.04
C LYS A 40 -23.54 5.19 -8.33
N GLU A 41 -22.24 5.48 -8.21
CA GLU A 41 -21.32 5.61 -9.35
C GLU A 41 -21.16 4.32 -10.17
N CYS A 42 -21.30 3.14 -9.56
CA CYS A 42 -21.26 1.85 -10.26
C CYS A 42 -22.65 1.30 -10.63
N GLY A 43 -23.70 2.11 -10.50
CA GLY A 43 -25.07 1.69 -10.80
C GLY A 43 -25.63 0.63 -9.83
N ALA A 44 -25.04 0.52 -8.64
CA ALA A 44 -25.46 -0.40 -7.60
C ALA A 44 -26.14 0.33 -6.43
N THR A 45 -26.94 -0.41 -5.66
CA THR A 45 -27.46 0.08 -4.39
C THR A 45 -26.49 -0.25 -3.26
N TRP A 46 -26.57 0.48 -2.15
CA TRP A 46 -25.81 0.13 -0.94
C TRP A 46 -26.15 -1.29 -0.43
N GLY A 47 -27.42 -1.72 -0.58
CA GLY A 47 -27.83 -3.08 -0.28
C GLY A 47 -27.09 -4.13 -1.12
N ALA A 48 -26.85 -3.86 -2.40
CA ALA A 48 -26.06 -4.75 -3.27
C ALA A 48 -24.58 -4.80 -2.86
N VAL A 49 -24.00 -3.68 -2.42
CA VAL A 49 -22.63 -3.66 -1.88
C VAL A 49 -22.57 -4.48 -0.58
N LYS A 50 -23.50 -4.27 0.36
CA LYS A 50 -23.61 -5.10 1.58
C LYS A 50 -23.78 -6.58 1.28
N TYR A 51 -24.57 -6.93 0.26
CA TYR A 51 -24.71 -8.33 -0.15
C TYR A 51 -23.36 -8.95 -0.59
N GLN A 52 -22.52 -8.17 -1.28
CA GLN A 52 -21.22 -8.65 -1.78
C GLN A 52 -20.11 -8.63 -0.72
N PHE A 53 -20.12 -7.66 0.20
CA PHE A 53 -19.00 -7.40 1.11
C PHE A 53 -19.36 -7.52 2.61
N GLY A 54 -20.63 -7.78 2.92
CA GLY A 54 -21.19 -7.81 4.27
C GLY A 54 -21.58 -6.42 4.77
N ASP A 55 -20.60 -5.53 4.90
CA ASP A 55 -20.77 -4.17 5.41
C ASP A 55 -19.68 -3.23 4.85
N ILE A 56 -19.55 -2.05 5.46
CA ILE A 56 -18.54 -1.05 5.09
C ILE A 56 -17.11 -1.49 5.41
N ASP A 57 -16.88 -2.21 6.51
CA ASP A 57 -15.56 -2.73 6.87
C ASP A 57 -15.11 -3.81 5.89
N GLY A 58 -16.00 -4.76 5.56
CA GLY A 58 -15.72 -5.78 4.55
C GLY A 58 -15.50 -5.18 3.16
N PHE A 59 -16.17 -4.08 2.84
CA PHE A 59 -15.95 -3.36 1.59
C PHE A 59 -14.57 -2.71 1.54
N TRP A 60 -14.18 -1.98 2.59
CA TRP A 60 -12.85 -1.36 2.67
C TRP A 60 -11.71 -2.37 2.72
N ALA A 61 -11.87 -3.47 3.47
CA ALA A 61 -10.92 -4.57 3.46
C ALA A 61 -10.73 -5.15 2.05
N ALA A 62 -11.82 -5.34 1.30
CA ALA A 62 -11.74 -5.84 -0.08
C ALA A 62 -11.11 -4.83 -1.07
N VAL A 63 -11.37 -3.53 -0.87
CA VAL A 63 -10.73 -2.46 -1.65
C VAL A 63 -9.23 -2.45 -1.41
N LEU A 64 -8.81 -2.53 -0.13
CA LEU A 64 -7.41 -2.65 0.24
C LEU A 64 -6.80 -3.90 -0.40
N HIS A 65 -7.38 -5.09 -0.18
CA HIS A 65 -6.87 -6.35 -0.71
C HIS A 65 -6.58 -6.29 -2.22
N ARG A 66 -7.50 -5.73 -3.01
CA ARG A 66 -7.32 -5.53 -4.46
C ARG A 66 -6.10 -4.66 -4.80
N THR A 67 -5.77 -3.67 -3.98
CA THR A 67 -4.57 -2.84 -4.20
C THR A 67 -3.28 -3.60 -3.89
N ALA A 68 -3.31 -4.53 -2.93
CA ALA A 68 -2.16 -5.37 -2.60
C ALA A 68 -1.86 -6.39 -3.72
N GLU A 69 -2.89 -7.05 -4.27
CA GLU A 69 -2.72 -7.97 -5.42
C GLU A 69 -2.02 -7.31 -6.62
N ARG A 70 -2.23 -5.99 -6.80
CA ARG A 70 -1.60 -5.20 -7.86
C ARG A 70 -0.21 -4.68 -7.52
N ARG A 71 0.12 -4.57 -6.23
CA ARG A 71 1.46 -4.18 -5.75
C ARG A 71 2.43 -5.34 -5.77
N GLY A 72 1.95 -6.60 -5.70
CA GLY A 72 2.81 -7.78 -5.68
C GLY A 72 3.76 -7.81 -4.48
N GLU A 73 4.66 -8.79 -4.43
CA GLU A 73 5.70 -8.90 -3.40
C GLU A 73 6.84 -7.88 -3.65
N LEU A 74 6.51 -6.59 -3.75
CA LEU A 74 7.50 -5.53 -3.70
C LEU A 74 7.93 -5.35 -2.23
N PRO A 75 9.24 -5.39 -1.91
CA PRO A 75 10.40 -5.32 -2.80
C PRO A 75 11.07 -6.66 -3.16
N SER A 76 10.63 -7.80 -2.61
CA SER A 76 11.35 -9.07 -2.75
C SER A 76 11.48 -9.62 -4.17
N ASN A 77 10.56 -9.28 -5.08
CA ASN A 77 10.66 -9.70 -6.49
C ASN A 77 11.64 -8.88 -7.33
N ALA A 78 12.03 -7.69 -6.85
CA ALA A 78 12.91 -6.78 -7.58
C ALA A 78 14.40 -7.01 -7.26
N VAL A 79 14.71 -7.62 -6.11
CA VAL A 79 16.05 -7.55 -5.52
C VAL A 79 16.57 -8.96 -5.22
N THR A 80 17.44 -9.51 -6.05
CA THR A 80 18.13 -10.78 -5.70
C THR A 80 19.65 -10.74 -5.76
N ASP A 81 20.30 -9.99 -6.66
CA ASP A 81 21.72 -10.24 -6.94
C ASP A 81 22.67 -9.02 -6.94
N GLY A 82 22.20 -7.82 -6.56
CA GLY A 82 23.03 -6.60 -6.55
C GLY A 82 23.76 -6.31 -5.21
N PRO A 83 24.79 -5.45 -5.19
CA PRO A 83 25.40 -4.92 -3.96
C PRO A 83 24.40 -4.10 -3.11
N LEU A 84 24.69 -3.94 -1.82
CA LEU A 84 23.81 -3.26 -0.84
C LEU A 84 23.20 -1.95 -1.37
N ARG A 85 24.03 -1.07 -1.95
CA ARG A 85 23.57 0.21 -2.49
C ARG A 85 22.54 0.07 -3.60
N GLU A 86 22.73 -0.87 -4.53
CA GLU A 86 21.78 -1.11 -5.62
C GLU A 86 20.46 -1.67 -5.08
N ARG A 87 20.53 -2.57 -4.09
CA ARG A 87 19.34 -3.10 -3.41
C ARG A 87 18.53 -1.99 -2.75
N VAL A 88 19.18 -1.11 -1.99
CA VAL A 88 18.52 0.04 -1.33
C VAL A 88 17.93 0.99 -2.38
N ALA A 89 18.70 1.36 -3.40
CA ALA A 89 18.24 2.27 -4.45
C ALA A 89 16.99 1.72 -5.16
N LEU A 90 16.99 0.42 -5.50
CA LEU A 90 15.86 -0.23 -6.15
C LEU A 90 14.61 -0.24 -5.27
N ILE A 91 14.74 -0.47 -3.96
CA ILE A 91 13.63 -0.38 -3.01
C ILE A 91 13.04 1.05 -3.01
N ILE A 92 13.90 2.06 -2.90
CA ILE A 92 13.49 3.48 -2.86
C ILE A 92 12.79 3.89 -4.16
N ASP A 93 13.35 3.51 -5.31
CA ASP A 93 12.80 3.85 -6.62
C ASP A 93 11.46 3.15 -6.88
N THR A 94 11.37 1.89 -6.49
CA THR A 94 10.13 1.12 -6.59
C THR A 94 9.02 1.72 -5.71
N LEU A 95 9.36 2.10 -4.47
CA LEU A 95 8.41 2.79 -3.60
C LEU A 95 7.99 4.15 -4.15
N TYR A 96 8.92 4.92 -4.69
CA TYR A 96 8.61 6.22 -5.29
C TYR A 96 7.66 6.09 -6.48
N ALA A 97 7.92 5.15 -7.39
CA ALA A 97 7.03 4.85 -8.51
C ALA A 97 5.66 4.36 -8.02
N GLY A 98 5.63 3.49 -7.01
CA GLY A 98 4.40 2.98 -6.41
C GLY A 98 3.57 4.06 -5.72
N LEU A 99 4.20 4.97 -4.98
CA LEU A 99 3.55 6.05 -4.25
C LEU A 99 3.08 7.21 -5.14
N THR A 100 3.71 7.39 -6.29
CA THR A 100 3.25 8.36 -7.31
C THR A 100 2.10 7.83 -8.16
N SER A 101 1.71 6.56 -8.01
CA SER A 101 0.59 5.96 -8.73
C SER A 101 -0.79 6.43 -8.23
N THR A 102 -1.79 6.39 -9.11
CA THR A 102 -3.21 6.61 -8.82
C THR A 102 -3.74 5.69 -7.70
N HIS A 103 -3.21 4.46 -7.60
CA HIS A 103 -3.58 3.51 -6.56
C HIS A 103 -3.07 3.91 -5.17
N SER A 104 -1.91 4.55 -5.08
CA SER A 104 -1.42 5.07 -3.80
C SER A 104 -2.32 6.16 -3.26
N ARG A 105 -2.74 7.09 -4.13
CA ARG A 105 -3.70 8.14 -3.77
C ARG A 105 -4.99 7.56 -3.20
N ALA A 106 -5.52 6.50 -3.82
CA ALA A 106 -6.72 5.83 -3.33
C ALA A 106 -6.57 5.30 -1.89
N ILE A 107 -5.43 4.66 -1.59
CA ILE A 107 -5.12 4.16 -0.25
C ILE A 107 -4.96 5.32 0.73
N GLU A 108 -4.29 6.39 0.36
CA GLU A 108 -4.11 7.58 1.22
C GLU A 108 -5.44 8.26 1.53
N THR A 109 -6.32 8.41 0.54
CA THR A 109 -7.67 8.94 0.73
C THR A 109 -8.47 8.07 1.69
N LEU A 110 -8.44 6.74 1.50
CA LEU A 110 -9.12 5.81 2.40
C LEU A 110 -8.53 5.87 3.81
N ARG A 111 -7.20 5.88 3.96
CA ARG A 111 -6.52 5.98 5.26
C ARG A 111 -6.85 7.28 5.99
N ARG A 112 -7.03 8.40 5.27
CA ARG A 112 -7.45 9.68 5.85
C ARG A 112 -8.92 9.69 6.30
N ALA A 113 -9.76 8.85 5.69
CA ALA A 113 -11.18 8.74 6.04
C ALA A 113 -11.45 7.75 7.19
N LEU A 114 -10.48 6.89 7.51
CA LEU A 114 -10.56 5.92 8.59
C LEU A 114 -10.06 6.52 9.92
N PRO A 115 -10.42 5.95 11.09
CA PRO A 115 -9.87 6.36 12.37
C PRO A 115 -8.34 6.31 12.39
N ASN A 116 -7.73 7.40 12.86
CA ASN A 116 -6.27 7.49 12.99
C ASN A 116 -5.75 6.76 14.24
N ASN A 117 -6.61 6.62 15.28
CA ASN A 117 -6.29 5.82 16.45
C ASN A 117 -6.41 4.33 16.11
N ARG A 118 -5.35 3.57 16.41
CA ARG A 118 -5.26 2.14 16.09
C ARG A 118 -6.33 1.31 16.80
N GLU A 119 -6.56 1.53 18.09
CA GLU A 119 -7.55 0.76 18.86
C GLU A 119 -8.97 1.05 18.38
N GLU A 120 -9.25 2.30 18.01
CA GLU A 120 -10.51 2.68 17.40
C GLU A 120 -10.70 2.04 16.02
N LEU A 121 -9.65 2.01 15.20
CA LEU A 121 -9.66 1.35 13.90
C LEU A 121 -9.91 -0.16 14.05
N GLU A 122 -9.20 -0.83 14.95
CA GLU A 122 -9.36 -2.27 15.20
C GLU A 122 -10.74 -2.62 15.75
N ARG A 123 -11.32 -1.76 16.59
CA ARG A 123 -12.68 -1.94 17.13
C ARG A 123 -13.77 -1.72 16.08
N ASN A 124 -13.67 -0.66 15.29
CA ASN A 124 -14.73 -0.24 14.36
C ASN A 124 -14.62 -0.87 12.97
N TYR A 125 -13.40 -1.26 12.55
CA TYR A 125 -13.08 -1.80 11.23
C TYR A 125 -12.08 -2.97 11.32
N PRO A 126 -12.42 -4.07 12.02
CA PRO A 126 -11.48 -5.16 12.29
C PRO A 126 -10.91 -5.83 11.03
N ARG A 127 -11.70 -5.98 9.96
CA ARG A 127 -11.21 -6.60 8.70
C ARG A 127 -10.27 -5.67 7.95
N THR A 128 -10.59 -4.38 7.91
CA THR A 128 -9.73 -3.34 7.33
C THR A 128 -8.42 -3.26 8.10
N ALA A 129 -8.47 -3.26 9.43
CA ALA A 129 -7.28 -3.26 10.29
C ALA A 129 -6.41 -4.50 10.04
N ALA A 130 -7.01 -5.69 9.98
CA ALA A 130 -6.30 -6.93 9.70
C ALA A 130 -5.58 -6.92 8.34
N GLU A 131 -6.24 -6.40 7.30
CA GLU A 131 -5.63 -6.24 5.97
C GLU A 131 -4.41 -5.31 6.03
N LEU A 132 -4.54 -4.14 6.65
CA LEU A 132 -3.44 -3.18 6.82
C LEU A 132 -2.28 -3.77 7.63
N SER A 133 -2.57 -4.50 8.71
CA SER A 133 -1.54 -5.18 9.51
C SER A 133 -0.84 -6.29 8.73
N SER A 134 -1.55 -6.99 7.84
CA SER A 134 -0.95 -8.02 6.99
C SER A 134 0.08 -7.45 6.02
N TRP A 135 -0.15 -6.23 5.52
CA TRP A 135 0.78 -5.54 4.63
C TRP A 135 2.07 -5.16 5.34
N GLN A 136 1.97 -4.65 6.57
CA GLN A 136 3.15 -4.31 7.36
C GLN A 136 4.02 -5.54 7.60
N ARG A 137 3.42 -6.68 7.94
CA ARG A 137 4.15 -7.95 8.12
C ARG A 137 4.80 -8.42 6.83
N SER A 138 4.05 -8.40 5.72
CA SER A 138 4.55 -8.83 4.42
C SER A 138 5.70 -7.94 3.93
N TRP A 139 5.60 -6.63 4.16
CA TRP A 139 6.64 -5.65 3.86
C TRP A 139 7.93 -5.92 4.66
N ALA A 140 7.83 -6.09 5.98
CA ALA A 140 8.99 -6.39 6.80
C ALA A 140 9.69 -7.69 6.36
N HIS A 141 8.91 -8.74 6.08
CA HIS A 141 9.44 -10.00 5.56
C HIS A 141 10.12 -9.83 4.19
N ALA A 142 9.50 -9.08 3.29
CA ALA A 142 10.04 -8.85 1.96
C ALA A 142 11.31 -7.96 1.98
N CYS A 143 11.43 -7.02 2.93
CA CYS A 143 12.68 -6.31 3.21
C CYS A 143 13.78 -7.27 3.67
N GLN A 144 13.51 -8.14 4.65
CA GLN A 144 14.49 -9.15 5.10
C GLN A 144 14.98 -10.01 3.94
N LYS A 145 14.06 -10.50 3.09
CA LYS A 145 14.41 -11.26 1.89
C LYS A 145 15.24 -10.45 0.89
N ALA A 146 14.94 -9.16 0.70
CA ALA A 146 15.69 -8.29 -0.21
C ALA A 146 17.14 -8.08 0.24
N PHE A 147 17.43 -8.13 1.54
CA PHE A 147 18.81 -8.00 2.07
C PHE A 147 19.49 -9.35 2.36
N ALA A 148 18.81 -10.48 2.10
CA ALA A 148 19.39 -11.80 2.32
C ALA A 148 20.69 -12.00 1.53
N GLY A 149 21.69 -12.62 2.17
CA GLY A 149 23.01 -12.85 1.60
C GLY A 149 23.99 -11.67 1.71
N LEU A 150 23.56 -10.52 2.24
CA LEU A 150 24.46 -9.43 2.61
C LEU A 150 24.84 -9.53 4.09
N ASP A 151 26.05 -9.06 4.41
CA ASP A 151 26.55 -8.96 5.78
C ASP A 151 25.97 -7.71 6.49
N VAL A 152 24.68 -7.79 6.84
CA VAL A 152 23.94 -6.70 7.50
C VAL A 152 23.14 -7.23 8.70
N ASP A 153 22.99 -6.42 9.74
CA ASP A 153 22.18 -6.77 10.92
C ASP A 153 20.68 -6.83 10.57
N PRO A 154 20.01 -7.98 10.75
CA PRO A 154 18.58 -8.12 10.54
C PRO A 154 17.73 -7.13 11.37
N ASN A 155 18.18 -6.72 12.56
CA ASN A 155 17.49 -5.74 13.38
C ASN A 155 17.51 -4.36 12.73
N ARG A 156 18.66 -3.93 12.20
CA ARG A 156 18.75 -2.67 11.44
C ARG A 156 17.93 -2.72 10.16
N VAL A 157 17.85 -3.87 9.50
CA VAL A 157 16.93 -4.05 8.35
C VAL A 157 15.47 -3.86 8.77
N ASN A 158 15.07 -4.33 9.96
CA ASN A 158 13.70 -4.10 10.47
C ASN A 158 13.43 -2.63 10.77
N GLU A 159 14.40 -1.90 11.32
CA GLU A 159 14.28 -0.46 11.57
C GLU A 159 14.13 0.32 10.27
N VAL A 160 14.96 -0.02 9.27
CA VAL A 160 14.88 0.52 7.91
C VAL A 160 13.51 0.23 7.28
N ALA A 161 13.04 -1.01 7.40
CA ALA A 161 11.70 -1.38 6.94
C ALA A 161 10.60 -0.58 7.65
N ALA A 162 10.76 -0.25 8.93
CA ALA A 162 9.77 0.52 9.69
C ALA A 162 9.66 1.97 9.22
N PHE A 163 10.78 2.66 8.96
CA PHE A 163 10.75 4.09 8.63
C PHE A 163 10.60 4.39 7.13
N ILE A 164 11.12 3.54 6.24
CA ILE A 164 11.15 3.80 4.78
C ILE A 164 9.77 4.22 4.24
N PRO A 165 8.65 3.51 4.54
CA PRO A 165 7.34 3.90 4.02
C PRO A 165 6.90 5.31 4.47
N GLY A 166 7.27 5.72 5.68
CA GLY A 166 7.01 7.06 6.19
C GLY A 166 7.84 8.12 5.46
N ALA A 167 9.15 7.91 5.37
CA ALA A 167 10.06 8.82 4.67
C ALA A 167 9.66 9.01 3.20
N MET A 168 9.36 7.92 2.50
CA MET A 168 8.95 7.96 1.09
C MET A 168 7.59 8.65 0.87
N ARG A 169 6.64 8.48 1.80
CA ARG A 169 5.38 9.25 1.77
C ARG A 169 5.64 10.75 1.95
N GLY A 170 6.54 11.16 2.84
CA GLY A 170 6.96 12.55 2.99
C GLY A 170 7.55 13.13 1.71
N ILE A 171 8.56 12.46 1.13
CA ILE A 171 9.18 12.85 -0.15
C ILE A 171 8.15 12.96 -1.27
N THR A 172 7.19 12.02 -1.33
CA THR A 172 6.14 12.04 -2.35
C THR A 172 5.12 13.17 -2.11
N SER A 173 4.83 13.50 -0.85
CA SER A 173 3.97 14.62 -0.47
C SER A 173 4.56 15.97 -0.92
N GLU A 174 5.86 16.16 -0.76
CA GLU A 174 6.56 17.36 -1.23
C GLU A 174 6.38 17.60 -2.74
N LYS A 175 6.34 16.52 -3.54
CA LYS A 175 6.00 16.61 -4.97
C LYS A 175 4.60 17.20 -5.20
N GLN A 176 3.62 16.78 -4.40
CA GLN A 176 2.24 17.21 -4.53
C GLN A 176 2.03 18.66 -4.08
N LEU A 177 2.85 19.14 -3.14
CA LEU A 177 2.82 20.50 -2.63
C LEU A 177 3.59 21.51 -3.51
N GLY A 178 4.24 21.04 -4.58
CA GLY A 178 5.03 21.90 -5.46
C GLY A 178 6.34 22.36 -4.84
N THR A 179 7.05 21.44 -4.16
CA THR A 179 8.33 21.75 -3.50
C THR A 179 9.37 22.34 -4.47
N TYR A 180 10.24 23.20 -3.92
CA TYR A 180 11.42 23.74 -4.62
C TYR A 180 12.66 22.83 -4.52
N SER A 181 12.57 21.76 -3.73
CA SER A 181 13.68 20.82 -3.53
C SER A 181 13.75 19.78 -4.66
N ASP A 182 14.97 19.40 -5.09
CA ASP A 182 15.12 18.30 -6.04
C ASP A 182 14.81 16.95 -5.37
N LEU A 183 13.67 16.36 -5.73
CA LEU A 183 13.24 15.06 -5.20
C LEU A 183 14.17 13.91 -5.62
N ASN A 184 14.95 14.07 -6.69
CA ASN A 184 15.98 13.11 -7.05
C ASN A 184 17.15 13.19 -6.07
N GLU A 185 17.54 14.39 -5.64
CA GLU A 185 18.54 14.58 -4.59
C GLU A 185 18.06 13.98 -3.26
N ALA A 186 16.80 14.23 -2.87
CA ALA A 186 16.23 13.66 -1.66
C ALA A 186 16.26 12.12 -1.66
N ARG A 187 15.89 11.47 -2.77
CA ARG A 187 15.94 10.00 -2.90
C ARG A 187 17.37 9.45 -2.88
N ARG A 188 18.30 10.12 -3.56
CA ARG A 188 19.73 9.74 -3.52
C ARG A 188 20.30 9.88 -2.12
N GLY A 189 19.99 10.97 -1.43
CA GLY A 189 20.39 11.21 -0.05
C GLY A 189 19.86 10.15 0.91
N LEU A 190 18.57 9.81 0.81
CA LEU A 190 17.96 8.75 1.61
C LEU A 190 18.61 7.38 1.35
N THR A 191 18.89 7.06 0.08
CA THR A 191 19.60 5.84 -0.31
C THR A 191 20.97 5.78 0.37
N ASN A 192 21.77 6.84 0.25
CA ASN A 192 23.11 6.89 0.82
C ASN A 192 23.07 6.80 2.36
N ALA A 193 22.09 7.43 3.01
CA ALA A 193 21.92 7.36 4.46
C ALA A 193 21.59 5.93 4.95
N ILE A 194 20.68 5.23 4.27
CA ILE A 194 20.33 3.84 4.59
C ILE A 194 21.54 2.92 4.35
N VAL A 195 22.28 3.12 3.26
CA VAL A 195 23.48 2.34 2.96
C VAL A 195 24.50 2.52 4.08
N CYS A 196 24.84 3.76 4.45
CA CYS A 196 25.77 4.03 5.56
C CYS A 196 25.29 3.42 6.89
N TYR A 197 23.97 3.42 7.13
CA TYR A 197 23.39 2.83 8.34
C TYR A 197 23.52 1.29 8.39
N LEU A 198 23.41 0.62 7.24
CA LEU A 198 23.48 -0.84 7.13
C LEU A 198 24.91 -1.34 6.90
N GLU A 199 25.78 -0.54 6.30
CA GLU A 199 27.18 -0.87 6.09
C GLU A 199 27.89 -1.19 7.42
N ASN A 200 28.67 -2.26 7.41
CA ASN A 200 29.42 -2.76 8.59
C ASN A 200 28.55 -3.07 9.81
N SER A 201 27.25 -3.30 9.62
CA SER A 201 26.35 -3.72 10.70
C SER A 201 26.35 -5.23 10.93
N GLY A 202 26.94 -6.01 10.04
CA GLY A 202 27.12 -7.46 10.19
C GLY A 202 27.64 -7.86 11.58
N ILE A 203 27.02 -8.88 12.16
CA ILE A 203 27.48 -9.44 13.44
C ILE A 203 28.77 -10.20 13.14
N ARG A 204 29.90 -9.66 13.61
CA ARG A 204 31.18 -10.39 13.63
C ARG A 204 31.12 -11.57 14.60
#